data_AF-A0A7S2AKU7-F1
#
_entry.id   AF-A0A7S2AKU7-F1
#
_cell.length_a   1.000
_cell.length_b   1.000
_cell.length_c   1.000
_cell.angle_alpha   90.00
_cell.angle_beta   90.00
_cell.angle_gamma   90.00
#
_symmetry.space_group_name_H-M   'P 1'
#
loop_
_entity.id
_entity.type
_entity.pdbx_description
1 polymer ?
#
loop_
_entity_poly.entity_id
_entity_poly.type
_entity_poly.pdbx_seq_one_letter_code
_entity_poly.pdbx_strand_id
1 'polypeptide(L)'
;YPNGYFSDHFHRMQPGDSMDFRGPTTTLLYGPNTVSCMGMVAAGTGITPMYQIIRTILSNPGDATQIRLLYANRSANDILLRKELAELEAAHPDRFQVHHILEAVHDEVGPEAV
;
A
#
# COMPACT_ATOMS: atom_id res chain seq x y z
N TYR A 1 10.25 -4.17 12.50
CA TYR A 1 9.69 -3.72 13.78
C TYR A 1 10.67 -4.09 14.87
N PRO A 2 11.20 -3.15 15.67
CA PRO A 2 12.13 -3.50 16.73
C PRO A 2 11.45 -4.44 17.74
N ASN A 3 12.12 -5.55 18.08
CA ASN A 3 11.67 -6.58 19.02
C ASN A 3 10.48 -7.43 18.54
N GLY A 4 10.19 -7.47 17.24
CA GLY A 4 9.14 -8.32 16.69
C GLY A 4 9.65 -9.74 16.46
N TYR A 5 9.04 -10.74 17.08
CA TYR A 5 9.50 -12.15 17.01
C TYR A 5 9.68 -12.65 15.55
N PHE A 6 8.65 -12.46 14.73
CA PHE A 6 8.72 -12.82 13.31
C PHE A 6 9.55 -11.83 12.49
N SER A 7 9.36 -10.52 12.67
CA SER A 7 10.05 -9.53 11.84
C SER A 7 11.55 -9.59 12.02
N ASP A 8 12.04 -9.72 13.26
CA ASP A 8 13.47 -9.76 13.55
C ASP A 8 14.11 -11.05 13.04
N HIS A 9 13.40 -12.18 13.15
CA HIS A 9 13.83 -13.44 12.54
C HIS A 9 13.94 -13.30 11.01
N PHE A 10 12.89 -12.79 10.35
CA PHE A 10 12.86 -12.60 8.90
C PHE A 10 13.97 -11.66 8.41
N HIS A 11 14.29 -10.57 9.14
CA HIS A 11 15.35 -9.64 8.78
C HIS A 11 16.77 -10.24 8.87
N ARG A 12 16.95 -11.35 9.61
CA ARG A 12 18.26 -12.00 9.81
C ARG A 12 18.51 -13.16 8.86
N MET A 13 17.49 -13.60 8.12
CA MET A 13 17.61 -14.71 7.18
C MET A 13 18.57 -14.38 6.04
N GLN A 14 19.27 -15.40 5.55
CA GLN A 14 20.21 -15.32 4.44
C GLN A 14 19.76 -16.18 3.27
N PRO A 15 20.24 -15.90 2.04
CA PRO A 15 20.03 -16.80 0.91
C PRO A 15 20.49 -18.23 1.24
N GLY A 16 19.58 -19.20 1.14
CA GLY A 16 19.82 -20.60 1.51
C GLY A 16 19.07 -21.06 2.76
N ASP A 17 18.56 -20.14 3.58
CA ASP A 17 17.71 -20.47 4.72
C ASP A 17 16.31 -20.93 4.26
N SER A 18 15.71 -21.84 5.04
CA SER A 18 14.37 -22.36 4.80
C SER A 18 13.33 -21.68 5.69
N MET A 19 12.09 -21.55 5.19
CA MET A 19 10.95 -21.04 5.94
C MET A 19 9.70 -21.84 5.58
N ASP A 20 8.90 -22.18 6.59
CA ASP A 20 7.61 -22.84 6.38
C ASP A 20 6.55 -21.82 5.94
N PHE A 21 5.78 -22.15 4.90
CA PHE A 21 4.70 -21.32 4.39
C PHE A 21 3.35 -22.00 4.58
N ARG A 22 2.34 -21.20 4.94
CA ARG A 22 0.94 -21.62 4.99
C ARG A 22 0.10 -20.69 4.13
N GLY A 23 -0.77 -21.25 3.29
CA GLY A 23 -1.68 -20.49 2.44
C GLY A 23 -1.69 -20.97 0.99
N PRO A 24 -2.39 -20.27 0.08
CA PRO A 24 -2.94 -18.91 0.25
C PRO A 24 -4.20 -18.87 1.13
N THR A 25 -4.40 -17.75 1.83
CA THR A 25 -5.66 -17.44 2.53
C THR A 25 -6.36 -16.31 1.77
N THR A 26 -7.50 -16.62 1.17
CA THR A 26 -8.30 -15.63 0.45
C THR A 26 -9.07 -14.78 1.44
N THR A 27 -8.73 -13.50 1.52
CA THR A 27 -9.40 -12.52 2.39
C THR A 27 -10.49 -11.73 1.66
N LEU A 28 -10.35 -11.55 0.34
CA LEU A 28 -11.31 -10.82 -0.48
C LEU A 28 -11.42 -11.48 -1.86
N LEU A 29 -12.64 -11.86 -2.24
CA LEU A 29 -12.97 -12.29 -3.60
C LEU A 29 -13.45 -11.09 -4.39
N TYR A 30 -12.74 -10.76 -5.47
CA TYR A 30 -13.09 -9.68 -6.38
C TYR A 30 -13.52 -10.25 -7.73
N GLY A 31 -14.60 -9.70 -8.29
CA GLY A 31 -15.06 -9.99 -9.64
C GLY A 31 -15.10 -8.70 -10.49
N PRO A 32 -14.78 -8.76 -11.80
CA PRO A 32 -14.80 -7.58 -12.66
C PRO A 32 -16.18 -6.90 -12.68
N ASN A 33 -16.20 -5.57 -12.68
CA ASN A 33 -17.43 -4.75 -12.75
C ASN A 33 -18.46 -5.00 -11.65
N THR A 34 -18.06 -5.61 -10.53
CA THR A 34 -18.96 -5.83 -9.37
C THR A 34 -19.35 -4.52 -8.68
N VAL A 35 -18.52 -3.49 -8.80
CA VAL A 35 -18.76 -2.12 -8.34
C VAL A 35 -18.33 -1.13 -9.41
N SER A 36 -18.94 0.05 -9.44
CA SER A 36 -18.52 1.12 -10.37
C SER A 36 -17.27 1.87 -9.86
N CYS A 37 -17.13 2.02 -8.54
CA CYS A 37 -16.00 2.69 -7.90
C CYS A 37 -15.63 1.97 -6.59
N MET A 38 -14.33 1.77 -6.39
CA MET A 38 -13.76 1.16 -5.19
C MET A 38 -12.87 2.16 -4.45
N GLY A 39 -13.32 2.58 -3.26
CA GLY A 39 -12.52 3.36 -2.32
C GLY A 39 -11.63 2.46 -1.48
N MET A 40 -10.37 2.83 -1.32
CA MET A 40 -9.37 2.08 -0.55
C MET A 40 -8.66 3.02 0.44
N VAL A 41 -8.37 2.50 1.63
CA VAL A 41 -7.57 3.19 2.65
C VAL A 41 -6.45 2.25 3.07
N ALA A 42 -5.21 2.71 2.99
CA ALA A 42 -4.03 1.97 3.41
C ALA A 42 -3.09 2.85 4.23
N ALA A 43 -2.29 2.21 5.08
CA ALA A 43 -1.20 2.86 5.79
C ALA A 43 0.03 1.95 5.85
N GLY A 44 1.22 2.51 5.62
CA GLY A 44 2.48 1.76 5.64
C GLY A 44 2.44 0.47 4.80
N THR A 45 2.82 -0.66 5.40
CA THR A 45 2.80 -1.98 4.73
C THR A 45 1.39 -2.51 4.42
N GLY A 46 0.34 -1.90 4.98
CA GLY A 46 -1.07 -2.23 4.72
C GLY A 46 -1.52 -1.97 3.28
N ILE A 47 -0.67 -1.39 2.44
CA ILE A 47 -0.90 -1.24 0.99
C ILE A 47 -0.95 -2.57 0.24
N THR A 48 -0.32 -3.62 0.79
CA THR A 48 -0.12 -4.91 0.10
C THR A 48 -1.40 -5.52 -0.50
N PRO A 49 -2.50 -5.73 0.26
CA PRO A 49 -3.74 -6.25 -0.33
C PRO A 49 -4.36 -5.30 -1.36
N MET A 50 -4.26 -3.99 -1.15
CA MET A 50 -4.81 -2.98 -2.06
C MET A 50 -4.10 -3.02 -3.41
N TYR A 51 -2.77 -3.11 -3.40
CA TYR A 51 -1.97 -3.18 -4.62
C TYR A 51 -2.32 -4.42 -5.47
N GLN A 52 -2.61 -5.56 -4.85
CA GLN A 52 -3.04 -6.76 -5.58
C GLN A 52 -4.37 -6.53 -6.29
N ILE A 53 -5.35 -5.91 -5.63
CA ILE A 53 -6.65 -5.59 -6.22
C ILE A 53 -6.51 -4.55 -7.34
N ILE A 54 -5.74 -3.48 -7.12
CA ILE A 54 -5.47 -2.45 -8.13
C ILE A 54 -4.91 -3.06 -9.42
N ARG A 55 -3.88 -3.90 -9.30
CA ARG A 55 -3.31 -4.59 -10.47
C ARG A 55 -4.30 -5.53 -11.15
N THR A 56 -5.13 -6.22 -10.37
CA THR A 56 -6.14 -7.14 -10.91
C THR A 56 -7.19 -6.38 -11.74
N ILE A 57 -7.65 -5.23 -11.26
CA ILE A 57 -8.64 -4.38 -11.94
C ILE A 57 -8.05 -3.71 -13.19
N LEU A 58 -6.84 -3.13 -13.07
CA LEU A 58 -6.24 -2.34 -14.15
C LEU A 58 -5.65 -3.21 -15.27
N SER A 59 -5.24 -4.44 -14.96
CA SER A 59 -4.75 -5.40 -15.98
C SER A 59 -5.86 -6.03 -16.82
N ASN A 60 -7.13 -5.85 -16.44
CA ASN A 60 -8.28 -6.33 -17.18
C ASN A 60 -8.94 -5.19 -17.99
N PRO A 61 -8.81 -5.16 -19.32
CA PRO A 61 -9.44 -4.14 -20.16
C PRO A 61 -10.98 -4.16 -20.13
N GLY A 62 -11.58 -5.31 -19.80
CA GLY A 62 -13.04 -5.47 -19.68
C GLY A 62 -13.60 -5.09 -18.32
N ASP A 63 -12.74 -4.76 -17.36
CA ASP A 63 -13.14 -4.19 -16.08
C ASP A 63 -13.16 -2.66 -16.21
N ALA A 64 -14.27 -2.01 -15.87
CA ALA A 64 -14.45 -0.57 -15.92
C ALA A 64 -14.43 0.07 -14.51
N THR A 65 -14.17 -0.73 -13.47
CA THR A 65 -14.14 -0.26 -12.08
C THR A 65 -13.11 0.86 -11.93
N GLN A 66 -13.55 1.98 -11.33
CA GLN A 66 -12.68 3.07 -10.91
C GLN A 66 -12.14 2.83 -9.50
N ILE A 67 -10.95 3.32 -9.20
CA ILE A 67 -10.28 3.12 -7.93
C ILE A 67 -9.78 4.46 -7.38
N ARG A 68 -10.06 4.69 -6.10
CA ARG A 68 -9.53 5.84 -5.34
C ARG A 68 -8.82 5.31 -4.10
N LEU A 69 -7.53 5.58 -3.98
CA LEU A 69 -6.70 5.14 -2.86
C LEU A 69 -6.29 6.33 -1.99
N LEU A 70 -6.61 6.27 -0.70
CA LEU A 70 -6.00 7.12 0.33
C LEU A 70 -4.84 6.34 0.96
N TYR A 71 -3.62 6.85 0.84
CA TYR A 71 -2.43 6.18 1.34
C TYR A 71 -1.63 7.01 2.34
N ALA A 72 -1.73 6.63 3.61
CA ALA A 72 -1.10 7.33 4.73
C ALA A 72 0.29 6.77 5.07
N ASN A 73 1.29 7.65 5.15
CA ASN A 73 2.66 7.31 5.55
C ASN A 73 3.25 8.41 6.46
N ARG A 74 4.32 8.10 7.19
CA ARG A 74 4.97 9.08 8.07
C ARG A 74 5.68 10.16 7.26
N SER A 75 6.54 9.75 6.33
CA SER A 75 7.24 10.65 5.41
C SER A 75 7.08 10.21 3.96
N ALA A 76 7.47 11.09 3.04
CA ALA A 76 7.48 10.78 1.60
C ALA A 76 8.45 9.64 1.22
N ASN A 77 9.45 9.37 2.07
CA ASN A 77 10.42 8.27 1.89
C ASN A 77 9.85 6.93 2.35
N ASP A 78 8.81 6.93 3.19
CA ASP A 78 8.17 5.72 3.69
C ASP A 78 7.06 5.19 2.75
N ILE A 79 6.78 5.92 1.66
CA ILE A 79 5.78 5.53 0.68
C ILE A 79 6.30 4.31 -0.10
N LEU A 80 5.83 3.13 0.27
CA LEU A 80 6.09 1.91 -0.49
C LEU A 80 5.41 1.99 -1.87
N LEU A 81 6.07 1.44 -2.89
CA LEU A 81 5.55 1.38 -4.26
C LEU A 81 5.23 2.75 -4.88
N ARG A 82 5.86 3.83 -4.40
CA ARG A 82 5.57 5.20 -4.86
C ARG A 82 5.67 5.34 -6.38
N LYS A 83 6.70 4.76 -6.99
CA LYS A 83 6.94 4.86 -8.44
C LYS A 83 5.89 4.06 -9.19
N GLU A 84 5.63 2.84 -8.76
CA GLU A 84 4.68 1.92 -9.37
C GLU A 84 3.24 2.47 -9.31
N LEU A 85 2.85 3.09 -8.20
CA LEU A 85 1.55 3.74 -8.05
C LEU A 85 1.44 4.95 -9.01
N ALA A 86 2.50 5.76 -9.13
CA ALA A 86 2.51 6.88 -10.07
C ALA A 86 2.45 6.42 -11.54
N GLU A 87 3.14 5.33 -11.89
CA GLU A 87 3.07 4.74 -13.23
C GLU A 87 1.66 4.21 -13.55
N LEU A 88 1.01 3.55 -12.59
CA LEU A 88 -0.37 3.07 -12.75
C LEU A 88 -1.36 4.23 -12.88
N GLU A 89 -1.20 5.29 -12.09
CA GLU A 89 -2.05 6.49 -12.17
C GLU A 89 -1.88 7.18 -13.52
N ALA A 90 -0.64 7.32 -14.00
CA ALA A 90 -0.35 7.92 -15.31
C ALA A 90 -0.87 7.08 -16.49
N ALA A 91 -0.82 5.75 -16.39
CA ALA A 91 -1.35 4.85 -17.41
C ALA A 91 -2.89 4.76 -17.42
N HIS A 92 -3.55 5.06 -16.29
CA HIS A 92 -4.98 4.91 -16.12
C HIS A 92 -5.64 6.12 -15.41
N PRO A 93 -5.46 7.36 -15.91
CA PRO A 93 -5.85 8.58 -15.18
C PRO A 93 -7.35 8.68 -14.90
N ASP A 94 -8.19 8.10 -15.78
CA ASP A 94 -9.65 8.08 -15.61
C ASP A 94 -10.12 7.00 -14.63
N ARG A 95 -9.29 5.99 -14.36
CA ARG A 95 -9.67 4.79 -13.60
C ARG A 95 -8.94 4.62 -12.28
N PHE A 96 -7.79 5.24 -12.07
CA PHE A 96 -7.04 5.13 -10.82
C PHE A 96 -6.52 6.49 -10.39
N GLN A 97 -6.76 6.84 -9.12
CA GLN A 97 -6.15 8.00 -8.48
C GLN A 97 -5.66 7.62 -7.09
N VAL A 98 -4.51 8.17 -6.70
CA VAL A 98 -3.92 7.99 -5.37
C VAL A 98 -3.71 9.34 -4.67
N HIS A 99 -4.16 9.41 -3.43
CA HIS A 99 -3.98 10.56 -2.55
C HIS A 99 -3.07 10.16 -1.39
N HIS A 100 -1.88 10.77 -1.35
CA HIS A 100 -0.92 10.55 -0.28
C HIS A 100 -1.21 11.47 0.90
N ILE A 101 -1.27 10.90 2.09
CA ILE A 101 -1.39 11.61 3.36
C ILE A 101 -0.08 11.41 4.12
N LEU A 102 0.56 12.51 4.52
CA LEU A 102 1.77 12.47 5.31
C LEU A 102 1.48 12.96 6.73
N GLU A 103 2.06 12.29 7.72
CA GLU A 103 2.00 12.76 9.11
C GLU A 103 2.76 14.09 9.23
N ALA A 104 2.11 15.12 9.76
CA ALA A 104 2.77 16.39 10.04
C ALA A 104 3.67 16.20 11.26
N VAL A 105 4.97 16.48 11.11
CA VAL A 105 5.86 16.57 12.27
C VAL A 105 5.44 17.82 13.05
N HIS A 106 4.92 17.65 14.26
CA HIS A 106 4.74 18.76 15.18
C HIS A 106 6.13 19.09 15.73
N ASP A 107 6.78 20.12 15.20
CA ASP A 107 7.96 20.69 15.86
C ASP A 107 7.48 21.27 17.19
N GLU A 108 7.85 20.63 18.30
CA GLU A 108 7.73 21.27 19.60
C GLU A 108 8.68 22.47 19.63
N VAL A 109 8.11 23.68 19.68
CA VAL A 109 8.86 24.90 19.96
C VAL A 109 9.37 24.80 21.41
N GLY A 110 10.66 24.49 21.55
CA GLY A 110 11.33 24.46 22.85
C GLY A 110 11.23 25.81 23.56
N PRO A 111 11.05 25.85 24.90
CA PRO A 111 10.73 27.07 25.62
C PRO A 111 12.00 27.82 26.02
N GLU A 112 12.69 28.49 25.09
CA GLU A 112 13.69 29.50 25.45
C GLU A 112 13.68 30.67 24.45
N ALA A 113 12.70 31.56 24.64
CA ALA A 113 12.76 32.94 24.17
C ALA A 113 11.95 33.84 25.10
N VAL A 114 12.48 34.08 26.31
CA VAL A 114 12.26 35.30 27.12
C VAL A 114 13.55 35.63 27.86
#